data_AF-A0A2N1EFQ4-F1
#
_entry.id   AF-A0A2N1EFQ4-F1
#
_cell.length_a   1.000
_cell.length_b   1.000
_cell.length_c   1.000
_cell.angle_alpha   90.00
_cell.angle_beta   90.00
_cell.angle_gamma   90.00
#
_symmetry.space_group_name_H-M   'P 1'
#
loop_
_entity.id
_entity.type
_entity.pdbx_description
1 polymer ?
#
loop_
_entity_poly.entity_id
_entity_poly.type
_entity_poly.pdbx_seq_one_letter_code
_entity_poly.pdbx_strand_id
1 'polypeptide(L)'
;MVINHSLSRSEHLAWAQWWAFPWRTAHESWRFFYPEIALIHCCEALMKNELAGAAPCLPPQPQFAVLRLAIASTEQLNLALQLVHLTVIPQSAPSLSESHDQWCRSLSKALSPDMLLPEDDPLQLLCNWVAPTVWQRLRLRFPFERVLAVEKRSPVFENACSRLITLWQAVVWRVTSTSDHDTRPDTHAPGDR
;
A
#
# COMPACT_ATOMS: atom_id res chain seq x y z
N MET A 1 -4.43 -0.72 24.14
CA MET A 1 -3.50 -1.86 24.04
C MET A 1 -2.80 -1.75 22.70
N VAL A 2 -1.64 -1.11 22.66
CA VAL A 2 -0.84 -0.96 21.43
C VAL A 2 -0.06 -2.25 21.28
N ILE A 3 -0.42 -3.09 20.32
CA ILE A 3 0.38 -4.27 19.98
C ILE A 3 1.67 -3.72 19.37
N ASN A 4 2.73 -3.62 20.17
CA ASN A 4 4.07 -3.34 19.68
C ASN A 4 4.53 -4.58 18.92
N HIS A 5 4.25 -4.63 17.62
CA HIS A 5 4.89 -5.59 16.73
C HIS A 5 6.38 -5.21 16.66
N SER A 6 7.21 -5.91 17.44
CA SER A 6 8.65 -5.81 17.31
C SER A 6 9.04 -6.37 15.94
N LEU A 7 9.49 -5.50 15.05
CA LEU A 7 9.95 -5.90 13.72
C LEU A 7 11.17 -6.80 13.84
N SER A 8 11.14 -7.92 13.12
CA SER A 8 12.25 -8.84 12.99
C SER A 8 13.43 -8.20 12.24
N ARG A 9 14.62 -8.80 12.35
CA ARG A 9 15.80 -8.36 11.58
C ARG A 9 15.57 -8.47 10.06
N SER A 10 14.82 -9.48 9.63
CA SER A 10 14.46 -9.68 8.22
C SER A 10 13.59 -8.54 7.70
N GLU A 11 12.61 -8.11 8.50
CA GLU A 11 11.73 -6.98 8.17
C GLU A 11 12.48 -5.64 8.07
N HIS A 12 13.42 -5.38 8.99
CA HIS A 12 14.29 -4.21 8.89
C HIS A 12 15.18 -4.22 7.64
N LEU A 13 15.68 -5.41 7.24
CA LEU A 13 16.46 -5.55 6.01
C LEU A 13 15.59 -5.30 4.77
N ALA A 14 14.39 -5.89 4.72
CA ALA A 14 13.45 -5.69 3.63
C ALA A 14 13.06 -4.20 3.49
N TRP A 15 12.85 -3.50 4.61
CA TRP A 15 12.64 -2.06 4.64
C TRP A 15 13.79 -1.29 4.01
N ALA A 16 15.03 -1.57 4.43
CA ALA A 16 16.21 -0.89 3.92
C ALA A 16 16.44 -1.17 2.43
N GLN A 17 16.22 -2.40 1.97
CA GLN A 17 16.32 -2.78 0.56
C GLN A 17 15.28 -2.06 -0.30
N TRP A 18 14.01 -2.07 0.13
CA TRP A 18 12.95 -1.32 -0.54
C TRP A 18 13.28 0.18 -0.60
N TRP A 19 13.78 0.74 0.50
CA TRP A 19 14.14 2.16 0.58
C TRP A 19 15.27 2.56 -0.37
N ALA A 20 16.28 1.71 -0.50
CA ALA A 20 17.46 1.95 -1.32
C ALA A 20 17.20 1.71 -2.82
N PHE A 21 16.27 0.81 -3.15
CA PHE A 21 16.03 0.37 -4.53
C PHE A 21 14.53 0.40 -4.92
N PRO A 22 13.81 1.53 -4.75
CA PRO A 22 12.36 1.59 -4.95
C PRO A 22 11.95 1.32 -6.41
N TRP A 23 12.85 1.56 -7.37
CA TRP A 23 12.65 1.29 -8.80
C TRP A 23 12.54 -0.20 -9.15
N ARG A 24 13.05 -1.12 -8.31
CA ARG A 24 12.94 -2.56 -8.56
C ARG A 24 11.49 -3.01 -8.64
N THR A 25 10.63 -2.35 -7.88
CA THR A 25 9.21 -2.62 -7.77
C THR A 25 8.33 -1.64 -8.53
N ALA A 26 8.93 -0.74 -9.33
CA ALA A 26 8.19 0.31 -10.03
C ALA A 26 7.26 -0.23 -11.12
N HIS A 27 6.11 0.43 -11.28
CA HIS A 27 5.16 0.17 -12.35
C HIS A 27 5.80 0.49 -13.71
N GLU A 28 5.47 -0.31 -14.73
CA GLU A 28 6.08 -0.22 -16.06
C GLU A 28 5.94 1.16 -16.71
N SER A 29 4.84 1.87 -16.44
CA SER A 29 4.60 3.22 -16.93
C SER A 29 5.73 4.20 -16.60
N TRP A 30 6.39 4.03 -15.44
CA TRP A 30 7.50 4.90 -15.04
C TRP A 30 8.71 4.77 -15.97
N ARG A 31 8.91 3.60 -16.58
CA ARG A 31 10.03 3.36 -17.52
C ARG A 31 9.85 4.13 -18.82
N PHE A 32 8.61 4.39 -19.23
CA PHE A 32 8.32 5.17 -20.43
C PHE A 32 8.68 6.65 -20.26
N PHE A 33 8.40 7.21 -19.08
CA PHE A 33 8.66 8.63 -18.79
C PHE A 33 10.05 8.91 -18.23
N TYR A 34 10.65 7.92 -17.57
CA TYR A 34 12.01 7.97 -17.02
C TYR A 34 12.80 6.77 -17.56
N PRO A 35 13.34 6.86 -18.78
CA PRO A 35 14.09 5.77 -19.40
C PRO A 35 15.33 5.40 -18.59
N GLU A 36 15.82 6.28 -17.73
CA GLU A 36 16.93 5.98 -16.84
C GLU A 36 16.57 4.93 -15.78
N ILE A 37 15.29 4.81 -15.39
CA ILE A 37 14.82 3.70 -14.53
C ILE A 37 15.00 2.35 -15.24
N ALA A 38 14.78 2.31 -16.56
CA ALA A 38 15.04 1.12 -17.36
C ALA A 38 16.55 0.84 -17.47
N LEU A 39 17.36 1.89 -17.61
CA LEU A 39 18.82 1.79 -17.65
C LEU A 39 19.43 1.28 -16.33
N ILE A 40 18.90 1.71 -15.18
CA ILE A 40 19.33 1.27 -13.85
C ILE A 40 19.04 -0.22 -13.63
N HIS A 41 17.90 -0.73 -14.13
CA HIS A 41 17.59 -2.18 -14.10
C HIS A 41 18.65 -3.00 -14.84
N CYS A 42 19.22 -2.45 -15.92
CA CYS A 42 20.29 -3.11 -16.68
C CYS A 42 21.69 -2.94 -16.04
N CYS A 43 21.89 -1.89 -15.23
CA CYS A 43 23.20 -1.49 -14.71
C CYS A 43 23.19 -1.35 -13.18
N GLU A 44 22.68 -2.37 -12.46
CA GLU A 44 22.46 -2.37 -10.99
C GLU A 44 23.67 -1.91 -10.14
N ALA A 45 24.88 -1.89 -10.70
CA ALA A 45 26.09 -1.50 -10.01
C ALA A 45 26.39 0.02 -9.96
N LEU A 46 25.82 0.86 -10.83
CA LEU A 46 26.45 2.17 -11.10
C LEU A 46 25.81 3.42 -10.46
N MET A 47 24.57 3.40 -9.99
CA MET A 47 23.91 4.66 -9.59
C MET A 47 23.22 4.62 -8.23
N LYS A 48 23.65 5.51 -7.33
CA LYS A 48 23.02 5.80 -6.05
C LYS A 48 21.97 6.91 -6.21
N ASN A 49 20.71 6.56 -5.97
CA ASN A 49 19.57 7.36 -5.48
C ASN A 49 19.12 8.68 -6.13
N GLU A 50 19.78 9.28 -7.12
CA GLU A 50 19.34 10.62 -7.60
C GLU A 50 18.17 10.62 -8.59
N LEU A 51 17.80 9.46 -9.17
CA LEU A 51 17.04 9.43 -10.43
C LEU A 51 15.51 9.44 -10.35
N ALA A 52 14.90 9.52 -9.15
CA ALA A 52 13.43 9.54 -9.02
C ALA A 52 12.87 10.73 -8.24
N GLY A 53 13.69 11.77 -8.03
CA GLY A 53 13.33 12.92 -7.18
C GLY A 53 13.29 12.59 -5.68
N ALA A 54 13.78 11.41 -5.28
CA ALA A 54 13.91 11.02 -3.89
C ALA A 54 15.30 11.45 -3.39
N ALA A 55 15.36 12.40 -2.46
CA ALA A 55 16.63 12.81 -1.85
C ALA A 55 17.30 11.59 -1.15
N PRO A 56 18.64 11.50 -1.18
CA PRO A 56 19.38 10.47 -0.44
C PRO A 56 19.27 10.76 1.07
N CYS A 57 18.21 10.25 1.69
CA CYS A 57 17.99 10.31 3.13
C CYS A 57 17.95 8.91 3.74
N LEU A 58 18.29 8.82 5.03
CA LEU A 58 18.15 7.58 5.79
C LEU A 58 16.67 7.16 5.84
N PRO A 59 16.37 5.85 5.77
CA PRO A 59 15.02 5.38 5.97
C PRO A 59 14.50 5.82 7.35
N PRO A 60 13.28 6.38 7.45
CA PRO A 60 12.66 6.61 8.73
C PRO A 60 12.40 5.27 9.42
N GLN A 61 12.13 5.32 10.73
CA GLN A 61 11.79 4.13 11.48
C GLN A 61 10.55 3.45 10.85
N PRO A 62 10.64 2.17 10.46
CA PRO A 62 9.54 1.49 9.80
C PRO A 62 8.34 1.36 10.74
N GLN A 63 7.22 1.94 10.34
CA GLN A 63 5.92 1.62 10.92
C GLN A 63 5.41 0.33 10.29
N PHE A 64 4.90 -0.60 11.09
CA PHE A 64 4.50 -1.94 10.62
C PHE A 64 3.59 -1.88 9.39
N ALA A 65 2.54 -1.06 9.40
CA ALA A 65 1.62 -0.95 8.28
C ALA A 65 2.29 -0.42 6.99
N VAL A 66 3.18 0.56 7.12
CA VAL A 66 3.93 1.13 5.98
C VAL A 66 4.89 0.09 5.41
N LEU A 67 5.60 -0.64 6.27
CA LEU A 67 6.48 -1.73 5.85
C LEU A 67 5.71 -2.79 5.06
N ARG A 68 4.57 -3.25 5.59
CA ARG A 68 3.74 -4.27 4.93
C ARG A 68 3.26 -3.83 3.55
N LEU A 69 2.91 -2.55 3.36
CA LEU A 69 2.58 -2.00 2.04
C LEU A 69 3.79 -1.92 1.12
N ALA A 70 4.94 -1.49 1.64
CA ALA A 70 6.17 -1.38 0.87
C ALA A 70 6.61 -2.72 0.26
N ILE A 71 6.44 -3.81 1.00
CA ILE A 71 6.82 -5.17 0.56
C ILE A 71 5.65 -5.98 -0.02
N ALA A 72 4.43 -5.44 -0.04
CA ALA A 72 3.25 -6.12 -0.56
C ALA A 72 3.42 -6.47 -2.05
N SER A 73 2.70 -7.48 -2.54
CA SER A 73 2.57 -7.70 -3.99
C SER A 73 1.74 -6.60 -4.65
N THR A 74 1.82 -6.46 -5.98
CA THR A 74 0.97 -5.50 -6.71
C THR A 74 -0.51 -5.82 -6.56
N GLU A 75 -0.87 -7.11 -6.50
CA GLU A 75 -2.23 -7.58 -6.24
C GLU A 75 -2.73 -7.16 -4.86
N GLN A 76 -1.88 -7.30 -3.84
CA GLN A 76 -2.19 -6.85 -2.48
C GLN A 76 -2.38 -5.33 -2.43
N LEU A 77 -1.55 -4.55 -3.12
CA LEU A 77 -1.74 -3.09 -3.20
C LEU A 77 -3.05 -2.70 -3.89
N ASN A 78 -3.39 -3.38 -4.98
CA ASN A 78 -4.66 -3.17 -5.68
C ASN A 78 -5.86 -3.55 -4.81
N LEU A 79 -5.79 -4.67 -4.10
CA LEU A 79 -6.81 -5.09 -3.14
C LEU A 79 -6.95 -4.06 -2.00
N ALA A 80 -5.84 -3.54 -1.48
CA ALA A 80 -5.87 -2.51 -0.43
C ALA A 80 -6.62 -1.25 -0.90
N LEU A 81 -6.31 -0.77 -2.11
CA LEU A 81 -7.02 0.39 -2.70
C LEU A 81 -8.51 0.10 -2.92
N GLN A 82 -8.87 -1.11 -3.36
CA GLN A 82 -10.26 -1.51 -3.54
C GLN A 82 -11.04 -1.60 -2.22
N LEU A 83 -10.43 -2.15 -1.17
CA LEU A 83 -11.05 -2.21 0.17
C LEU A 83 -11.28 -0.81 0.73
N VAL A 84 -10.35 0.12 0.56
CA VAL A 84 -10.54 1.53 0.93
C VAL A 84 -11.69 2.13 0.13
N HIS A 85 -11.69 1.96 -1.21
CA HIS A 85 -12.76 2.45 -2.08
C HIS A 85 -14.14 1.99 -1.64
N LEU A 86 -14.29 0.70 -1.30
CA LEU A 86 -15.55 0.13 -0.85
C LEU A 86 -15.97 0.54 0.55
N THR A 87 -15.01 0.86 1.40
CA THR A 87 -15.28 1.40 2.74
C THR A 87 -15.85 2.82 2.63
N VAL A 88 -15.36 3.60 1.66
CA VAL A 88 -15.83 4.96 1.34
C VAL A 88 -17.14 4.94 0.56
N ILE A 89 -17.28 4.04 -0.43
CA ILE A 89 -18.45 3.91 -1.30
C ILE A 89 -18.97 2.47 -1.28
N PRO A 90 -19.74 2.06 -0.24
CA PRO A 90 -20.25 0.69 -0.12
C PRO A 90 -21.25 0.27 -1.21
N GLN A 91 -21.80 1.25 -1.95
CA GLN A 91 -22.74 1.02 -3.05
C GLN A 91 -22.04 0.91 -4.42
N SER A 92 -20.75 1.24 -4.50
CA SER A 92 -19.95 0.89 -5.66
C SER A 92 -19.94 -0.64 -5.72
N ALA A 93 -20.31 -1.23 -6.85
CA ALA A 93 -20.37 -2.69 -7.00
C ALA A 93 -19.09 -3.23 -7.66
N PRO A 94 -18.03 -3.55 -6.90
CA PRO A 94 -17.01 -4.47 -7.35
C PRO A 94 -17.36 -5.88 -6.89
N SER A 95 -17.04 -6.85 -7.73
CA SER A 95 -17.10 -8.27 -7.44
C SER A 95 -16.02 -8.69 -6.45
N LEU A 96 -16.13 -8.30 -5.17
CA LEU A 96 -15.30 -8.89 -4.11
C LEU A 96 -16.00 -10.11 -3.50
N SER A 97 -15.22 -10.93 -2.79
CA SER A 97 -15.79 -12.03 -2.02
C SER A 97 -16.71 -11.48 -0.92
N GLU A 98 -17.75 -12.23 -0.57
CA GLU A 98 -18.73 -11.86 0.46
C GLU A 98 -18.05 -11.49 1.80
N SER A 99 -16.92 -12.14 2.11
CA SER A 99 -16.11 -11.87 3.30
C SER A 99 -15.46 -10.47 3.31
N HIS A 100 -15.08 -9.93 2.15
CA HIS A 100 -14.51 -8.60 2.03
C HIS A 100 -15.60 -7.53 2.07
N ASP A 101 -16.74 -7.77 1.42
CA ASP A 101 -17.88 -6.85 1.43
C ASP A 101 -18.44 -6.65 2.83
N GLN A 102 -18.64 -7.75 3.57
CA GLN A 102 -19.13 -7.68 4.95
C GLN A 102 -18.14 -6.94 5.86
N TRP A 103 -16.84 -7.11 5.63
CA TRP A 103 -15.79 -6.41 6.37
C TRP A 103 -15.77 -4.92 6.04
N CYS A 104 -15.82 -4.52 4.76
CA CYS A 104 -15.87 -3.12 4.34
C CYS A 104 -17.11 -2.41 4.90
N ARG A 105 -18.29 -3.06 4.89
CA ARG A 105 -19.51 -2.50 5.49
C ARG A 105 -19.39 -2.31 7.00
N SER A 106 -18.75 -3.25 7.68
CA SER A 106 -18.52 -3.17 9.13
C SER A 106 -17.53 -2.05 9.46
N LEU A 107 -16.46 -1.91 8.67
CA LEU A 107 -15.47 -0.87 8.83
C LEU A 107 -16.06 0.52 8.52
N SER A 108 -16.86 0.65 7.46
CA SER A 108 -17.55 1.89 7.08
C SER A 108 -18.45 2.40 8.21
N LYS A 109 -19.20 1.50 8.88
CA LYS A 109 -20.02 1.86 10.06
C LYS A 109 -19.21 2.31 11.27
N ALA A 110 -17.98 1.83 11.42
CA ALA A 110 -17.10 2.20 12.52
C ALA A 110 -16.41 3.56 12.30
N LEU A 111 -16.39 4.05 11.07
CA LEU A 111 -15.86 5.36 10.68
C LEU A 111 -17.00 6.39 10.72
N SER A 112 -16.71 7.64 11.10
CA SER A 112 -17.75 8.67 11.10
C SER A 112 -18.12 9.08 9.66
N PRO A 113 -19.40 9.37 9.39
CA PRO A 113 -19.89 9.73 8.06
C PRO A 113 -19.23 10.99 7.48
N ASP A 114 -18.80 11.93 8.34
CA ASP A 114 -18.18 13.20 7.91
C ASP A 114 -16.69 13.06 7.55
N MET A 115 -16.11 11.86 7.67
CA MET A 115 -14.66 11.65 7.54
C MET A 115 -14.23 11.29 6.11
N LEU A 116 -15.05 10.54 5.39
CA LEU A 116 -14.71 9.99 4.09
C LEU A 116 -15.83 10.38 3.13
N LEU A 117 -15.52 11.35 2.27
CA LEU A 117 -16.45 11.76 1.24
C LEU A 117 -16.42 10.71 0.12
N PRO A 118 -17.55 10.40 -0.53
CA PRO A 118 -17.59 9.52 -1.69
C PRO A 118 -16.66 9.95 -2.85
N GLU A 119 -16.19 11.20 -2.84
CA GLU A 119 -15.24 11.72 -3.82
C GLU A 119 -13.76 11.50 -3.46
N ASP A 120 -13.48 10.99 -2.25
CA ASP A 120 -12.13 10.75 -1.78
C ASP A 120 -11.51 9.57 -2.50
N ASP A 121 -10.52 9.89 -3.32
CA ASP A 121 -9.74 8.92 -4.06
C ASP A 121 -8.87 8.06 -3.10
N PRO A 122 -8.97 6.71 -3.15
CA PRO A 122 -8.16 5.83 -2.31
C PRO A 122 -6.65 6.10 -2.40
N LEU A 123 -6.15 6.46 -3.58
CA LEU A 123 -4.73 6.75 -3.76
C LEU A 123 -4.34 8.10 -3.14
N GLN A 124 -5.26 9.06 -3.12
CA GLN A 124 -5.10 10.34 -2.44
C GLN A 124 -5.10 10.15 -0.91
N LEU A 125 -6.01 9.32 -0.40
CA LEU A 125 -6.02 8.93 1.02
C LEU A 125 -4.72 8.21 1.43
N LEU A 126 -4.10 7.44 0.55
CA LEU A 126 -2.79 6.81 0.78
C LEU A 126 -1.69 7.86 0.86
N CYS A 127 -1.65 8.78 -0.11
CA CYS A 127 -0.69 9.88 -0.17
C CYS A 127 -0.72 10.73 1.11
N ASN A 128 -1.92 11.04 1.62
CA ASN A 128 -2.12 11.87 2.81
C ASN A 128 -1.77 11.17 4.13
N TRP A 129 -1.75 9.84 4.14
CA TRP A 129 -1.45 9.06 5.35
C TRP A 129 0.05 8.87 5.56
N VAL A 130 0.81 8.66 4.49
CA VAL A 130 2.24 8.37 4.58
C VAL A 130 3.07 9.65 4.63
N ALA A 131 4.24 9.58 5.27
CA ALA A 131 5.18 10.70 5.23
C ALA A 131 5.62 11.02 3.79
N PRO A 132 5.88 12.29 3.44
CA PRO A 132 6.23 12.67 2.06
C PRO A 132 7.42 11.89 1.48
N THR A 133 8.44 11.58 2.30
CA THR A 133 9.62 10.80 1.88
C THR A 133 9.29 9.34 1.57
N VAL A 134 8.28 8.79 2.23
CA VAL A 134 7.74 7.44 1.98
C VAL A 134 6.90 7.48 0.70
N TRP A 135 6.04 8.49 0.53
CA TRP A 135 5.22 8.65 -0.67
C TRP A 135 6.07 8.72 -1.94
N GLN A 136 7.16 9.49 -1.94
CA GLN A 136 8.07 9.63 -3.09
C GLN A 136 8.55 8.29 -3.66
N ARG A 137 8.69 7.26 -2.80
CA ARG A 137 9.10 5.91 -3.16
C ARG A 137 7.90 5.01 -3.45
N LEU A 138 6.88 5.08 -2.61
CA LEU A 138 5.68 4.26 -2.73
C LEU A 138 4.89 4.56 -4.01
N ARG A 139 4.86 5.82 -4.45
CA ARG A 139 4.18 6.24 -5.68
C ARG A 139 4.67 5.50 -6.92
N LEU A 140 5.93 5.06 -6.94
CA LEU A 140 6.49 4.32 -8.08
C LEU A 140 5.78 2.99 -8.32
N ARG A 141 5.09 2.44 -7.31
CA ARG A 141 4.34 1.19 -7.39
C ARG A 141 3.03 1.31 -8.17
N PHE A 142 2.57 2.53 -8.41
CA PHE A 142 1.30 2.82 -9.09
C PHE A 142 1.54 3.39 -10.48
N PRO A 143 0.54 3.33 -11.40
CA PRO A 143 0.66 3.93 -12.72
C PRO A 143 0.99 5.42 -12.64
N PHE A 144 1.95 5.87 -13.46
CA PHE A 144 2.49 7.22 -13.46
C PHE A 144 1.40 8.29 -13.64
N GLU A 145 0.54 8.13 -14.64
CA GLU A 145 -0.58 9.05 -14.91
C GLU A 145 -1.55 9.15 -13.72
N ARG A 146 -1.77 8.01 -13.03
CA ARG A 146 -2.66 7.96 -11.87
C ARG A 146 -2.09 8.75 -10.70
N VAL A 147 -0.78 8.62 -10.47
CA VAL A 147 -0.04 9.38 -9.45
C VAL A 147 -0.07 10.87 -9.77
N LEU A 148 0.21 11.25 -11.02
CA LEU A 148 0.16 12.66 -11.43
C LEU A 148 -1.22 13.28 -11.25
N ALA A 149 -2.29 12.54 -11.56
CA ALA A 149 -3.65 13.02 -11.33
C ALA A 149 -3.92 13.32 -9.84
N VAL A 150 -3.46 12.44 -8.95
CA VAL A 150 -3.60 12.62 -7.49
C VAL A 150 -2.74 13.78 -6.97
N GLU A 151 -1.48 13.86 -7.40
CA GLU A 151 -0.56 14.92 -6.98
C GLU A 151 -1.03 16.31 -7.48
N LYS A 152 -1.66 16.38 -8.66
CA LYS A 152 -2.28 17.61 -9.18
C LYS A 152 -3.54 18.03 -8.44
N ARG A 153 -4.33 17.07 -7.94
CA ARG A 153 -5.64 17.34 -7.33
C ARG A 153 -5.54 18.00 -5.95
N SER A 154 -4.37 17.91 -5.31
CA SER A 154 -3.99 18.49 -4.01
C SER A 154 -5.07 18.39 -2.91
N PRO A 155 -4.82 17.59 -1.88
CA PRO A 155 -5.12 18.12 -0.56
C PRO A 155 -3.95 17.90 0.41
N VAL A 156 -3.59 18.96 1.11
CA VAL A 156 -2.76 18.89 2.31
C VAL A 156 -3.70 18.60 3.47
N PHE A 157 -3.94 17.33 3.78
CA PHE A 157 -4.32 17.02 5.15
C PHE A 157 -3.08 17.26 5.99
N GLU A 158 -2.94 18.47 6.55
CA GLU A 158 -1.77 18.91 7.31
C GLU A 158 -1.42 17.93 8.44
N ASN A 159 -2.38 17.12 8.87
CA ASN A 159 -2.17 15.99 9.75
C ASN A 159 -3.01 14.82 9.26
N ALA A 160 -2.39 13.65 9.02
CA ALA A 160 -3.14 12.41 8.85
C ALA A 160 -4.02 12.23 10.09
N CYS A 161 -5.33 12.47 9.96
CA CYS A 161 -6.27 12.32 11.06
C CYS A 161 -6.05 10.94 11.69
N SER A 162 -6.09 10.83 13.01
CA SER A 162 -5.88 9.56 13.75
C SER A 162 -6.71 8.40 13.20
N ARG A 163 -7.83 8.70 12.56
CA ARG A 163 -8.72 7.74 11.91
C ARG A 163 -8.25 7.28 10.52
N LEU A 164 -7.57 8.13 9.75
CA LEU A 164 -6.94 7.73 8.49
C LEU A 164 -5.83 6.71 8.77
N ILE A 165 -5.11 6.90 9.89
CA ILE A 165 -4.18 5.92 10.42
C ILE A 165 -4.90 4.60 10.73
N THR A 166 -6.03 4.64 11.45
CA THR A 166 -6.82 3.44 11.75
C THR A 166 -7.32 2.72 10.49
N LEU A 167 -7.81 3.47 9.49
CA LEU A 167 -8.29 2.92 8.22
C LEU A 167 -7.17 2.14 7.52
N TRP A 168 -6.02 2.78 7.30
CA TRP A 168 -4.91 2.14 6.61
C TRP A 168 -4.32 0.99 7.42
N GLN A 169 -4.21 1.10 8.75
CA GLN A 169 -3.78 -0.03 9.58
C GLN A 169 -4.72 -1.24 9.44
N ALA A 170 -6.04 -1.02 9.48
CA ALA A 170 -7.03 -2.09 9.34
C ALA A 170 -6.98 -2.75 7.95
N VAL A 171 -6.91 -1.95 6.89
CA VAL A 171 -6.81 -2.44 5.51
C VAL A 171 -5.52 -3.22 5.29
N VAL A 172 -4.38 -2.68 5.73
CA VAL A 172 -3.10 -3.37 5.61
C VAL A 172 -3.10 -4.69 6.36
N TRP A 173 -3.64 -4.71 7.57
CA TRP A 173 -3.76 -5.94 8.33
C TRP A 173 -4.63 -6.96 7.60
N ARG A 174 -5.77 -6.54 7.04
CA ARG A 174 -6.65 -7.42 6.25
C ARG A 174 -5.91 -8.03 5.05
N VAL A 175 -5.33 -7.20 4.20
CA VAL A 175 -4.66 -7.66 2.96
C VAL A 175 -3.45 -8.56 3.25
N THR A 176 -2.73 -8.31 4.34
CA THR A 176 -1.51 -9.04 4.66
C THR A 176 -1.70 -10.24 5.57
N SER A 177 -2.90 -10.43 6.14
CA SER A 177 -3.27 -11.62 6.91
C SER A 177 -4.02 -12.64 6.05
N THR A 178 -4.76 -12.21 5.02
CA THR A 178 -5.50 -13.12 4.13
C THR A 178 -4.56 -14.03 3.31
N SER A 179 -3.32 -13.60 3.02
CA SER A 179 -2.34 -14.46 2.33
C SER A 179 -1.95 -15.72 3.12
N ASP A 180 -2.18 -15.73 4.43
CA ASP A 180 -1.81 -16.84 5.32
C ASP A 180 -2.94 -17.89 5.46
N HIS A 181 -4.17 -17.53 5.09
CA HIS A 181 -5.35 -18.40 5.29
C HIS A 181 -5.73 -19.19 4.02
N ASP A 182 -5.31 -18.77 2.84
CA ASP A 182 -5.62 -19.47 1.58
C ASP A 182 -4.68 -20.67 1.29
N THR A 183 -3.76 -21.00 2.20
CA THR A 183 -2.79 -22.11 2.04
C THR A 183 -3.08 -23.33 2.91
N ARG A 184 -4.34 -23.57 3.31
CA ARG A 184 -4.75 -24.90 3.80
C ARG A 184 -5.48 -25.64 2.68
N PRO A 185 -4.82 -26.54 1.92
CA PRO A 185 -5.56 -27.53 1.15
C PRO A 185 -6.26 -28.43 2.15
N ASP A 186 -7.59 -28.39 2.16
CA ASP A 186 -8.43 -29.38 2.82
C ASP A 186 -8.12 -30.75 2.22
N THR A 187 -7.19 -31.46 2.85
CA THR A 187 -6.97 -32.88 2.60
C THR A 187 -8.10 -33.63 3.29
N HIS A 188 -9.27 -33.65 2.66
CA HIS A 188 -10.27 -34.66 2.95
C HIS A 188 -9.89 -35.93 2.20
N ALA A 189 -9.19 -36.83 2.88
CA ALA A 189 -9.16 -38.23 2.51
C ALA A 189 -10.40 -38.90 3.17
N PRO A 190 -11.36 -39.44 2.40
CA PRO A 190 -12.30 -40.40 2.94
C PRO A 190 -11.63 -41.78 2.88
N GLY A 191 -11.32 -42.32 4.06
CA GLY A 191 -10.92 -43.71 4.23
C GLY A 191 -12.12 -44.65 4.09
N ASP A 192 -11.83 -45.79 3.47
CA ASP A 192 -12.40 -47.13 3.64
C ASP A 192 -13.89 -47.29 3.98
N ARG A 193 -14.63 -47.84 3.01
CA ARG A 193 -15.36 -49.11 3.15
C ARG A 193 -15.70 -49.73 1.80
#